data_AF-A0A6H0ZNP4-F1
#
_entry.id   AF-A0A6H0ZNP4-F1
#
_cell.length_a   1.000
_cell.length_b   1.000
_cell.length_c   1.000
_cell.angle_alpha   90.00
_cell.angle_beta   90.00
_cell.angle_gamma   90.00
#
_symmetry.space_group_name_H-M   'P 1'
#
loop_
_entity.id
_entity.type
_entity.pdbx_description
1 polymer ?
#
loop_
_entity_poly.entity_id
_entity_poly.type
_entity_poly.pdbx_seq_one_letter_code
_entity_poly.pdbx_strand_id
1 'polypeptide(L)'
;MSGETETNAVFQAGYDACMRGQSYLTHPEGKDRNEWLNGWRKASEDYAEKYSPKPTHVTVPVEDIKRLEAIESAARRLANIVRKSVNAGPVSNDPTSEGQAWRQLRRALGEETSSTN
;
A
#
# COMPACT_ATOMS: atom_id res chain seq x y z
N MET A 1 6.88 29.67 43.79
CA MET A 1 7.88 28.81 43.11
C MET A 1 7.46 27.34 43.01
N SER A 2 6.24 26.96 43.45
CA SER A 2 5.77 25.57 43.45
C SER A 2 5.14 25.10 42.13
N GLY A 3 4.67 26.01 41.26
CA GLY A 3 3.98 25.65 40.02
C GLY A 3 4.88 24.99 38.96
N GLU A 4 6.06 25.57 38.68
CA GLU A 4 6.98 25.07 37.65
C GLU A 4 7.58 23.70 37.98
N THR A 5 7.76 23.40 39.27
CA THR A 5 8.30 22.10 39.69
C THR A 5 7.25 20.99 39.57
N GLU A 6 5.97 21.32 39.76
CA GLU A 6 4.88 20.36 39.61
C GLU A 6 4.53 20.09 38.14
N THR A 7 4.53 21.10 37.27
CA THR A 7 4.37 20.88 35.81
C THR A 7 5.50 20.01 35.25
N ASN A 8 6.74 20.28 35.63
CA ASN A 8 7.89 19.49 35.18
C ASN A 8 7.83 18.02 35.68
N ALA A 9 7.35 17.79 36.91
CA ALA A 9 7.16 16.44 37.43
C ALA A 9 6.05 15.66 36.69
N VAL A 10 4.94 16.33 36.34
CA VAL A 10 3.83 15.72 35.60
C VAL A 10 4.24 15.40 34.16
N PHE A 11 5.02 16.28 33.52
CA PHE A 11 5.62 16.05 32.21
C PHE A 11 6.51 14.80 32.24
N GLN A 12 7.46 14.74 33.18
CA GLN A 12 8.40 13.61 33.28
C GLN A 12 7.66 12.30 33.57
N ALA A 13 6.63 12.33 34.42
CA ALA A 13 5.80 11.15 34.68
C ALA A 13 5.09 10.63 33.42
N GLY A 14 4.60 11.52 32.55
CA GLY A 14 4.02 11.16 31.26
C GLY A 14 5.04 10.57 30.29
N TYR A 15 6.23 11.16 30.24
CA TYR A 15 7.35 10.65 29.45
C TYR A 15 7.73 9.22 29.87
N ASP A 16 7.95 9.00 31.15
CA ASP A 16 8.36 7.69 31.68
C ASP A 16 7.25 6.63 31.52
N ALA A 17 5.97 7.03 31.57
CA ALA A 17 4.84 6.14 31.33
C ALA A 17 4.83 5.62 29.89
N CYS A 18 5.06 6.51 28.91
CA CYS A 18 5.19 6.13 27.50
C CYS A 18 6.35 5.16 27.28
N MET A 19 7.53 5.46 27.84
CA MET A 19 8.71 4.60 27.71
C MET A 19 8.53 3.23 28.38
N ARG A 20 7.63 3.11 29.36
CA ARG A 20 7.23 1.84 29.98
C ARG A 20 6.11 1.11 29.22
N GLY A 21 5.61 1.66 28.12
CA GLY A 21 4.52 1.08 27.33
C GLY A 21 3.13 1.25 27.96
N GLN A 22 2.97 2.20 28.89
CA GLN A 22 1.66 2.51 29.47
C GLN A 22 0.84 3.36 28.50
N SER A 23 -0.48 3.13 28.48
CA SER A 23 -1.41 3.86 27.63
C SER A 23 -1.47 5.34 28.00
N TYR A 24 -1.63 6.21 27.00
CA TYR A 24 -1.88 7.64 27.20
C TYR A 24 -3.18 7.94 28.00
N LEU A 25 -3.98 6.92 28.30
CA LEU A 25 -5.19 7.03 29.11
C LEU A 25 -4.96 6.81 30.61
N THR A 26 -3.77 6.37 31.04
CA THR A 26 -3.47 6.07 32.45
C THR A 26 -3.00 7.29 33.25
N HIS A 27 -3.38 8.49 32.81
CA HIS A 27 -3.06 9.73 33.50
C HIS A 27 -3.63 9.70 34.94
N PRO A 28 -2.85 10.13 35.96
CA PRO A 28 -3.30 10.12 37.35
C PRO A 28 -4.32 11.23 37.64
N GLU A 29 -5.45 10.86 38.26
CA GLU A 29 -6.52 11.80 38.64
C GLU A 29 -5.98 12.98 39.49
N GLY A 30 -6.44 14.19 39.18
CA GLY A 30 -6.04 15.42 39.89
C GLY A 30 -4.73 16.05 39.44
N LYS A 31 -4.00 15.47 38.47
CA LYS A 31 -2.81 16.08 37.85
C LYS A 31 -3.16 16.74 36.51
N ASP A 32 -2.31 17.66 36.04
CA ASP A 32 -2.53 18.31 34.75
C ASP A 32 -2.44 17.29 33.59
N ARG A 33 -3.57 17.05 32.95
CA ARG A 33 -3.67 16.08 31.85
C ARG A 33 -2.91 16.52 30.61
N ASN A 34 -2.91 17.82 30.30
CA ASN A 34 -2.25 18.33 29.10
C ASN A 34 -0.74 18.16 29.23
N GLU A 35 -0.19 18.49 30.40
CA GLU A 35 1.24 18.39 30.63
C GLU A 35 1.73 16.94 30.63
N TRP A 36 0.95 16.03 31.20
CA TRP A 36 1.24 14.60 31.14
C TRP A 36 1.22 14.07 29.68
N LEU A 37 0.24 14.49 28.89
CA LEU A 37 0.14 14.11 27.47
C LEU A 37 1.28 14.70 26.64
N ASN A 38 1.78 15.90 26.99
CA ASN A 38 2.95 16.49 26.35
C ASN A 38 4.19 15.62 26.57
N GLY A 39 4.41 15.17 27.81
CA GLY A 39 5.50 14.23 28.14
C GLY A 39 5.38 12.89 27.41
N TRP A 40 4.17 12.31 27.40
CA TRP A 40 3.90 11.04 26.72
C TRP A 40 4.14 11.13 25.20
N ARG A 41 3.68 12.22 24.57
CA ARG A 41 3.90 12.47 23.14
C ARG A 41 5.39 12.62 22.82
N LYS A 42 6.12 13.39 23.65
CA LYS A 42 7.55 13.61 23.44
C LYS A 42 8.34 12.30 23.49
N ALA A 43 8.04 11.43 24.45
CA ALA A 43 8.64 10.09 24.53
C ALA A 43 8.34 9.23 23.28
N SER A 44 7.11 9.30 22.76
CA SER A 44 6.75 8.61 21.51
C SER A 44 7.54 9.12 20.32
N GLU A 45 7.73 10.44 20.20
CA GLU A 45 8.54 11.06 19.16
C GLU A 45 10.01 10.64 19.26
N ASP A 46 10.60 10.70 20.46
CA ASP A 46 11.99 10.30 20.70
C ASP A 46 12.19 8.80 20.40
N TYR A 47 11.22 7.96 20.79
CA TYR A 47 11.24 6.53 20.48
C TYR A 47 11.16 6.32 18.96
N ALA A 48 10.26 7.03 18.27
CA ALA A 48 10.16 6.96 16.82
C ALA A 48 11.44 7.46 16.14
N GLU A 49 12.08 8.52 16.60
CA GLU A 49 13.33 9.02 16.03
C GLU A 49 14.48 8.02 16.22
N LYS A 50 14.57 7.39 17.40
CA LYS A 50 15.64 6.45 17.74
C LYS A 50 15.48 5.08 17.08
N TYR A 51 14.23 4.60 16.96
CA TYR A 51 13.95 3.23 16.56
C TYR A 51 13.14 3.10 15.27
N SER A 52 12.64 4.19 14.67
CA SER A 52 12.03 4.07 13.34
C SER A 52 13.14 3.76 12.34
N PRO A 53 12.97 2.71 11.52
CA PRO A 53 13.83 2.53 10.37
C PRO A 53 13.69 3.79 9.51
N LYS A 54 14.80 4.49 9.27
CA LYS A 54 14.85 5.58 8.30
C LYS A 54 14.22 5.04 7.01
N PRO A 55 13.30 5.76 6.36
CA PRO A 55 12.72 5.31 5.11
C PRO A 55 13.85 5.02 4.13
N THR A 56 14.13 3.74 3.92
CA THR A 56 15.06 3.29 2.90
C THR A 56 14.37 3.57 1.57
N HIS A 57 14.90 4.56 0.87
CA HIS A 57 14.48 4.84 -0.49
C HIS A 57 14.79 3.60 -1.33
N VAL A 58 13.77 2.82 -1.68
CA VAL A 58 13.93 1.69 -2.59
C VAL A 58 13.93 2.26 -3.99
N THR A 59 15.10 2.34 -4.62
CA THR A 59 15.21 2.72 -6.02
C THR A 59 14.79 1.51 -6.86
N VAL A 60 13.60 1.58 -7.45
CA VAL A 60 13.15 0.58 -8.43
C VAL A 60 13.70 0.96 -9.80
N PRO A 61 14.40 0.06 -10.51
CA PRO A 61 14.86 0.31 -11.87
C PRO A 61 13.70 0.72 -12.79
N VAL A 62 13.93 1.70 -13.67
CA VAL A 62 12.92 2.19 -14.62
C VAL A 62 12.41 1.06 -15.53
N GLU A 63 13.27 0.09 -15.81
CA GLU A 63 12.97 -1.11 -16.59
C GLU A 63 11.94 -2.01 -15.90
N ASP A 64 11.99 -2.12 -14.57
CA ASP A 64 11.02 -2.92 -13.80
C ASP A 64 9.65 -2.23 -13.75
N ILE A 65 9.63 -0.90 -13.69
CA ILE A 65 8.40 -0.10 -13.81
C ILE A 65 7.76 -0.36 -15.19
N LYS A 66 8.53 -0.26 -16.27
CA LYS A 66 8.05 -0.53 -17.64
C LYS A 66 7.53 -1.96 -17.81
N ARG A 67 8.18 -2.94 -17.18
CA ARG A 67 7.72 -4.34 -17.18
C ARG A 67 6.38 -4.49 -16.47
N LEU A 68 6.19 -3.83 -15.32
CA LEU A 68 4.93 -3.86 -14.59
C LEU A 68 3.78 -3.21 -15.38
N GLU A 69 4.04 -2.07 -16.02
CA GLU A 69 3.06 -1.41 -16.90
C GLU A 69 2.66 -2.30 -18.09
N ALA A 70 3.62 -3.01 -18.69
CA ALA A 70 3.36 -3.96 -19.76
C ALA A 70 2.50 -5.14 -19.29
N ILE A 71 2.76 -5.68 -18.09
CA ILE A 71 1.97 -6.75 -17.48
C ILE A 71 0.55 -6.27 -17.18
N GLU A 72 0.37 -5.07 -16.64
CA GLU A 72 -0.95 -4.50 -16.37
C GLU A 72 -1.75 -4.32 -17.66
N SER A 73 -1.13 -3.80 -18.72
CA SER A 73 -1.75 -3.64 -20.03
C SER A 73 -2.17 -4.99 -20.63
N ALA A 74 -1.32 -6.01 -20.52
CA ALA A 74 -1.64 -7.37 -20.96
C ALA A 74 -2.82 -7.97 -20.19
N ALA A 75 -2.83 -7.82 -18.86
CA ALA A 75 -3.92 -8.29 -18.00
C ALA A 75 -5.26 -7.61 -18.35
N ARG A 76 -5.25 -6.29 -18.61
CA ARG A 76 -6.44 -5.54 -19.04
C ARG A 76 -6.97 -6.04 -20.40
N ARG A 77 -6.08 -6.34 -21.34
CA ARG A 77 -6.46 -6.91 -22.65
C ARG A 77 -7.11 -8.28 -22.50
N LEU A 78 -6.52 -9.17 -21.70
CA LEU A 78 -7.08 -10.49 -21.42
C LEU A 78 -8.44 -10.41 -20.72
N ALA A 79 -8.58 -9.56 -19.71
CA ALA A 79 -9.87 -9.35 -19.03
C ALA A 79 -10.98 -8.88 -19.99
N ASN A 80 -10.64 -8.01 -20.94
CA ASN A 80 -11.59 -7.54 -21.96
C ASN A 80 -11.95 -8.65 -22.97
N ILE A 81 -11.00 -9.49 -23.37
CA ILE A 81 -11.26 -10.64 -24.24
C ILE A 81 -12.21 -11.62 -23.54
N VAL A 82 -11.91 -11.97 -22.28
CA VAL A 82 -12.76 -12.86 -21.47
C VAL A 82 -14.16 -12.27 -21.32
N ARG A 83 -14.29 -10.99 -20.94
CA ARG A 83 -15.59 -10.32 -20.84
C ARG A 83 -16.38 -10.35 -22.16
N LYS A 84 -15.72 -10.10 -23.30
CA LYS A 84 -16.37 -10.18 -24.61
C LYS A 84 -16.81 -11.61 -24.94
N SER A 85 -15.98 -12.61 -24.62
CA SER A 85 -16.31 -14.02 -24.87
C SER A 85 -17.51 -14.49 -24.03
N VAL A 86 -17.61 -14.06 -22.77
CA VAL A 86 -18.74 -14.37 -21.89
C VAL A 86 -20.03 -13.69 -22.37
N ASN A 87 -19.94 -12.49 -22.95
CA ASN A 87 -21.08 -11.73 -23.45
C ASN A 87 -21.44 -12.02 -24.91
N ALA A 88 -20.67 -12.84 -25.64
CA ALA A 88 -20.88 -13.10 -27.07
C ALA A 88 -22.03 -14.09 -27.37
N GLY A 89 -22.70 -14.63 -26.34
CA GLY A 89 -23.68 -15.71 -26.50
C GLY A 89 -23.01 -17.05 -26.86
N PRO A 90 -23.78 -18.14 -27.01
CA PRO A 90 -23.22 -19.44 -27.34
C PRO A 90 -22.51 -19.38 -28.71
N VAL A 91 -21.22 -19.71 -28.71
CA VAL A 91 -20.46 -19.89 -29.95
C VAL A 91 -21.02 -21.13 -30.64
N SER A 92 -21.39 -21.04 -31.92
CA SER A 92 -21.76 -22.22 -32.71
C SER A 92 -20.59 -23.22 -32.67
N ASN A 93 -20.89 -24.48 -32.34
CA ASN A 93 -19.93 -25.60 -32.37
C ASN A 93 -19.55 -26.02 -33.80
N ASP A 94 -19.85 -25.19 -34.81
CA ASP A 94 -19.33 -25.40 -36.15
C ASP A 94 -17.80 -25.22 -36.13
N PRO A 95 -17.03 -26.23 -36.57
CA PRO A 95 -15.56 -26.17 -36.56
C PRO A 95 -15.01 -25.00 -37.40
N THR A 96 -15.81 -24.52 -38.36
CA THR A 96 -15.50 -23.35 -39.19
C THR A 96 -15.55 -22.03 -38.40
N SER A 97 -16.50 -21.86 -37.46
CA SER A 97 -16.62 -20.65 -36.64
C SER A 97 -15.60 -20.60 -35.51
N GLU A 98 -15.28 -21.75 -34.91
CA GLU A 98 -14.25 -21.84 -33.88
C GLU A 98 -12.86 -21.49 -34.44
N GLY A 99 -12.52 -22.02 -35.63
CA GLY A 99 -11.28 -21.67 -36.33
C GLY A 99 -11.19 -20.20 -36.78
N GLN A 100 -12.32 -19.51 -36.97
CA GLN A 100 -12.33 -18.07 -37.23
C GLN A 100 -12.15 -17.25 -35.94
N ALA A 101 -12.79 -17.66 -34.83
CA ALA A 101 -12.63 -17.00 -33.54
C ALA A 101 -11.18 -17.02 -33.04
N TRP A 102 -10.50 -18.18 -33.17
CA TRP A 102 -9.08 -18.31 -32.81
C TRP A 102 -8.14 -17.49 -33.70
N ARG A 103 -8.47 -17.31 -34.99
CA ARG A 103 -7.69 -16.45 -35.91
C ARG A 103 -7.88 -14.96 -35.58
N GLN A 104 -9.10 -14.55 -35.26
CA GLN A 104 -9.36 -13.17 -34.82
C GLN A 104 -8.65 -12.85 -33.50
N LEU A 105 -8.64 -13.81 -32.56
CA LEU A 105 -7.92 -13.67 -31.30
C LEU A 105 -6.41 -13.54 -31.50
N ARG A 106 -5.80 -14.37 -32.34
CA ARG A 106 -4.36 -14.29 -32.67
C ARG A 106 -3.99 -12.96 -33.32
N ARG A 107 -4.81 -12.47 -34.24
CA ARG A 107 -4.63 -11.14 -34.85
C ARG A 107 -4.76 -10.01 -33.82
N ALA A 108 -5.72 -10.09 -32.90
CA ALA A 108 -5.89 -9.10 -31.82
C ALA A 108 -4.75 -9.12 -30.78
N LEU A 109 -4.09 -10.27 -30.61
CA LEU A 109 -2.90 -10.43 -29.77
C LEU A 109 -1.61 -10.03 -30.49
N GLY A 110 -1.67 -9.62 -31.77
CA GLY A 110 -0.50 -9.20 -32.54
C GLY A 110 0.39 -10.36 -33.00
N GLU A 111 -0.08 -11.60 -32.92
CA GLU A 111 0.61 -12.79 -33.43
C GLU A 111 0.38 -12.96 -34.95
N GLU A 112 0.53 -11.89 -35.73
CA GLU A 112 0.75 -12.05 -37.16
C GLU A 112 2.23 -12.34 -37.38
N THR A 113 2.56 -13.63 -37.47
CA THR A 113 3.78 -14.06 -38.13
C THR A 113 3.80 -13.44 -39.51
N SER A 114 4.77 -12.55 -39.76
CA SER A 114 5.21 -12.20 -41.10
C SER A 114 5.47 -13.50 -41.86
N SER A 115 4.51 -13.95 -42.65
CA SER A 115 4.79 -14.87 -43.75
C SER A 115 5.51 -14.04 -44.81
N THR A 116 6.83 -14.00 -44.73
CA THR A 116 7.66 -13.76 -45.90
C THR A 116 7.45 -14.91 -46.87
N ASN A 117 6.75 -14.64 -47.96
CA ASN A 117 7.02 -15.16 -49.30
C ASN A 117 6.56 -14.13 -50.33
#